data_AF-A0A202DWX7-F1
#
_entry.id   AF-A0A202DWX7-F1
#
_cell.length_a   1.000
_cell.length_b   1.000
_cell.length_c   1.000
_cell.angle_alpha   90.00
_cell.angle_beta   90.00
_cell.angle_gamma   90.00
#
_symmetry.space_group_name_H-M   'P 1'
#
loop_
_entity.id
_entity.type
_entity.pdbx_description
1 polymer ?
#
loop_
_entity_poly.entity_id
_entity_poly.type
_entity_poly.pdbx_seq_one_letter_code
_entity_poly.pdbx_strand_id
1 'polypeptide(L)'
;TGSFLDIYEWDTGKHLGRIKQVPFTYTVVGNMNEFQVSIGETTWGGRSDLRDPEAVMDYGSLMYIALQRAKTAREAIQVITDLCAEYGYYSSGETFSIADPTEVWIMDLIGKGPGNKGAVWVARKVPEGYISGHANQARIRQFPLKDKENCLYADDVISFAKSKGYYSGKDKEFSFADAYAPLSYGALRFCEARVWSMFRRAAPSQNLSMDFVKGVKGSEPMPLWIKPDNKLDVDDVMELMRDHFEGSEFDMTKDVGAGPYKLPYRWRPLTWTVDSVLYCNERATSTQQTGFSFVAQAREWLPHPIGGILWFGVDDTYSTVYIPMYCAIDRVPSSFAVGTGSFQDFTWDSAFWVFNFVSNYTYTRYSDMIQDVQKVQRDIEGRFLADQKKIEQKALVLYNQASQLAVDYLTDYSVRIGNETVARWKKLGEFLIYKYLDGNVKDELGNVTHPGYPPAWYQHVVGETKDHFRMKKLEGEEGSH
;
A
#
# COMPACT_ATOMS: atom_id res chain seq x y z
N THR A 1 40.15 11.55 4.19
CA THR A 1 39.31 10.68 5.04
C THR A 1 37.87 10.95 4.67
N GLY A 2 37.14 9.94 4.18
CA GLY A 2 35.74 10.12 3.78
C GLY A 2 34.80 10.06 4.98
N SER A 3 33.69 10.80 4.94
CA SER A 3 32.59 10.66 5.90
C SER A 3 31.83 9.36 5.66
N PHE A 4 31.24 8.79 6.72
CA PHE A 4 30.46 7.56 6.67
C PHE A 4 29.03 7.79 7.15
N LEU A 5 28.09 6.97 6.67
CA LEU A 5 26.71 6.90 7.12
C LEU A 5 26.49 5.55 7.81
N ASP A 6 25.99 5.57 9.04
CA ASP A 6 25.56 4.36 9.76
C ASP A 6 24.26 3.82 9.16
N ILE A 7 24.19 2.51 8.98
CA ILE A 7 23.02 1.80 8.46
C ILE A 7 22.38 1.00 9.59
N TYR A 8 21.06 1.16 9.71
CA TYR A 8 20.23 0.46 10.68
C TYR A 8 19.12 -0.26 9.92
N GLU A 9 18.92 -1.52 10.26
CA GLU A 9 17.87 -2.35 9.71
C GLU A 9 16.51 -1.71 9.99
N TRP A 10 15.73 -1.50 8.93
CA TRP A 10 14.52 -0.68 8.92
C TRP A 10 13.49 -1.09 9.98
N ASP A 11 13.24 -2.39 10.17
CA ASP A 11 12.16 -2.89 11.01
C ASP A 11 12.54 -3.01 12.50
N THR A 12 13.80 -3.31 12.80
CA THR A 12 14.29 -3.63 14.14
C THR A 12 15.20 -2.57 14.75
N GLY A 13 15.71 -1.64 13.93
CA GLY A 13 16.71 -0.66 14.35
C GLY A 13 18.08 -1.27 14.67
N LYS A 14 18.34 -2.52 14.26
CA LYS A 14 19.64 -3.16 14.45
C LYS A 14 20.69 -2.46 13.60
N HIS A 15 21.82 -2.05 14.19
CA HIS A 15 22.96 -1.56 13.42
C HIS A 15 23.54 -2.66 12.52
N LEU A 16 23.66 -2.39 11.22
CA LEU A 16 24.16 -3.33 10.21
C LEU A 16 25.57 -2.99 9.71
N GLY A 17 25.97 -1.72 9.79
CA GLY A 17 27.30 -1.31 9.35
C GLY A 17 27.36 0.15 8.91
N ARG A 18 28.33 0.46 8.04
CA ARG A 18 28.57 1.80 7.53
C ARG A 18 28.82 1.81 6.04
N ILE A 19 28.31 2.82 5.35
CA ILE A 19 28.61 3.09 3.94
C ILE A 19 29.33 4.43 3.76
N LYS A 20 30.02 4.60 2.63
CA LYS A 20 30.59 5.91 2.26
C LYS A 20 29.46 6.94 2.10
N GLN A 21 29.68 8.14 2.63
CA GLN A 21 28.76 9.25 2.49
C GLN A 21 29.11 10.10 1.26
N VAL A 22 28.07 10.64 0.61
CA VAL A 22 28.20 11.57 -0.51
C VAL A 22 28.28 13.03 -0.03
N PRO A 23 28.88 13.96 -0.79
CA PRO A 23 29.01 15.36 -0.37
C PRO A 23 27.68 16.10 -0.19
N PHE A 24 26.65 15.72 -0.94
CA PHE A 24 25.32 16.34 -0.93
C PHE A 24 24.24 15.27 -1.07
N THR A 25 23.12 15.48 -0.39
CA THR A 25 21.90 14.67 -0.52
C THR A 25 20.73 15.55 -0.91
N TYR A 26 19.74 14.95 -1.57
CA TYR A 26 18.49 15.61 -1.93
C TYR A 26 17.48 15.57 -0.78
N THR A 27 16.57 16.53 -0.79
CA THR A 27 15.44 16.57 0.16
C THR A 27 14.45 15.47 -0.19
N VAL A 28 13.95 14.77 0.84
CA VAL A 28 13.00 13.67 0.72
C VAL A 28 11.79 13.95 1.61
N VAL A 29 10.59 13.89 1.03
CA VAL A 29 9.30 14.01 1.70
C VAL A 29 8.59 12.67 1.55
N GLY A 30 8.57 11.89 2.64
CA GLY A 30 8.04 10.52 2.61
C GLY A 30 8.76 9.67 1.56
N ASN A 31 7.99 9.13 0.62
CA ASN A 31 8.49 8.24 -0.44
C ASN A 31 8.82 8.96 -1.77
N MET A 32 9.00 10.28 -1.75
CA MET A 32 9.34 11.09 -2.93
C MET A 32 10.42 12.13 -2.61
N ASN A 33 11.33 12.39 -3.56
CA ASN A 33 12.35 13.43 -3.40
C ASN A 33 12.02 14.73 -4.16
N GLU A 34 12.85 15.75 -3.96
CA GLU A 34 12.68 17.08 -4.59
C GLU A 34 12.75 17.07 -6.12
N PHE A 35 13.22 15.99 -6.75
CA PHE A 35 13.22 15.78 -8.20
C PHE A 35 12.00 15.00 -8.70
N GLN A 36 11.04 14.70 -7.82
CA GLN A 36 9.85 13.90 -8.08
C GLN A 36 10.15 12.40 -8.33
N VAL A 37 11.36 11.92 -7.96
CA VAL A 37 11.63 10.49 -7.92
C VAL A 37 10.88 9.91 -6.73
N SER A 38 10.15 8.82 -6.94
CA SER A 38 9.42 8.11 -5.89
C SER A 38 9.74 6.63 -5.87
N ILE A 39 9.79 6.05 -4.67
CA ILE A 39 10.06 4.62 -4.49
C ILE A 39 9.07 4.02 -3.47
N GLY A 40 8.41 2.93 -3.85
CA GLY A 40 7.66 2.05 -2.96
C GLY A 40 8.13 0.59 -3.11
N GLU A 41 7.76 -0.29 -2.18
CA GLU A 41 8.17 -1.70 -2.24
C GLU A 41 7.07 -2.68 -1.82
N THR A 42 7.27 -3.95 -2.19
CA THR A 42 6.66 -5.09 -1.51
C THR A 42 7.64 -6.23 -1.26
N THR A 43 7.67 -6.75 -0.03
CA THR A 43 8.43 -7.94 0.37
C THR A 43 7.78 -9.26 -0.03
N TRP A 44 8.47 -10.08 -0.82
CA TRP A 44 8.02 -11.43 -1.20
C TRP A 44 8.83 -12.57 -0.56
N GLY A 45 9.88 -12.24 0.18
CA GLY A 45 10.66 -13.23 0.93
C GLY A 45 11.55 -14.08 0.03
N GLY A 46 10.96 -15.10 -0.59
CA GLY A 46 11.66 -15.97 -1.54
C GLY A 46 12.46 -17.09 -0.92
N ARG A 47 13.61 -17.38 -1.53
CA ARG A 47 14.55 -18.40 -1.06
C ARG A 47 15.29 -17.94 0.19
N SER A 48 14.98 -18.57 1.33
CA SER A 48 15.54 -18.18 2.64
C SER A 48 17.06 -18.33 2.74
N ASP A 49 17.66 -19.24 1.96
CA ASP A 49 19.12 -19.45 1.90
C ASP A 49 19.87 -18.33 1.17
N LEU A 50 19.16 -17.39 0.55
CA LEU A 50 19.72 -16.20 -0.09
C LEU A 50 19.81 -14.97 0.82
N ARG A 51 19.33 -15.07 2.06
CA ARG A 51 19.49 -14.02 3.07
C ARG A 51 20.92 -14.03 3.62
N ASP A 52 21.61 -12.89 3.57
CA ASP A 52 22.95 -12.74 4.13
C ASP A 52 22.91 -11.91 5.43
N PRO A 53 23.09 -12.52 6.61
CA PRO A 53 23.03 -11.80 7.88
C PRO A 53 24.22 -10.86 8.13
N GLU A 54 25.30 -10.99 7.33
CA GLU A 54 26.53 -10.17 7.45
C GLU A 54 26.56 -9.00 6.45
N ALA A 55 25.53 -8.86 5.62
CA ALA A 55 25.40 -7.75 4.68
C ALA A 55 24.94 -6.45 5.39
N VAL A 56 25.25 -5.31 4.77
CA VAL A 56 24.99 -3.99 5.36
C VAL A 56 23.67 -3.38 4.88
N MET A 57 23.34 -3.48 3.59
CA MET A 57 22.18 -2.76 3.04
C MET A 57 20.88 -3.54 3.25
N ASP A 58 19.95 -2.99 4.03
CA ASP A 58 18.56 -3.45 4.07
C ASP A 58 17.70 -2.72 3.02
N TYR A 59 16.51 -3.27 2.73
CA TYR A 59 15.59 -2.76 1.72
C TYR A 59 15.13 -1.32 1.96
N GLY A 60 14.81 -0.96 3.22
CA GLY A 60 14.34 0.38 3.58
C GLY A 60 15.45 1.40 3.39
N SER A 61 16.65 1.09 3.89
CA SER A 61 17.84 1.91 3.66
C SER A 61 18.12 2.12 2.17
N LEU A 62 17.99 1.09 1.32
CA LEU A 62 18.18 1.23 -0.13
C LEU A 62 17.22 2.27 -0.72
N MET A 63 15.94 2.23 -0.38
CA MET A 63 14.94 3.17 -0.91
C MET A 63 15.27 4.61 -0.53
N TYR A 64 15.44 4.89 0.77
CA TYR A 64 15.63 6.27 1.23
C TYR A 64 17.00 6.84 0.82
N ILE A 65 18.04 6.02 0.80
CA ILE A 65 19.36 6.45 0.32
C ILE A 65 19.33 6.69 -1.20
N ALA A 66 18.61 5.88 -1.98
CA ALA A 66 18.42 6.13 -3.40
C ALA A 66 17.65 7.44 -3.64
N LEU A 67 16.56 7.70 -2.90
CA LEU A 67 15.84 8.97 -2.96
C LEU A 67 16.74 10.17 -2.60
N GLN A 68 17.65 10.01 -1.64
CA GLN A 68 18.62 11.05 -1.27
C GLN A 68 19.74 11.26 -2.29
N ARG A 69 19.94 10.37 -3.26
CA ARG A 69 21.11 10.35 -4.16
C ARG A 69 20.78 10.35 -5.65
N ALA A 70 19.51 10.19 -6.04
CA ALA A 70 19.08 10.10 -7.44
C ALA A 70 18.16 11.24 -7.88
N LYS A 71 18.26 11.67 -9.14
CA LYS A 71 17.36 12.64 -9.78
C LYS A 71 16.39 12.00 -10.78
N THR A 72 16.63 10.74 -11.14
CA THR A 72 15.79 9.95 -12.06
C THR A 72 15.57 8.53 -11.52
N ALA A 73 14.56 7.83 -12.05
CA ALA A 73 14.26 6.44 -11.71
C ALA A 73 15.45 5.52 -12.06
N ARG A 74 16.14 5.76 -13.18
CA ARG A 74 17.32 5.00 -13.57
C ARG A 74 18.51 5.24 -12.65
N GLU A 75 18.74 6.49 -12.25
CA GLU A 75 19.76 6.80 -11.24
C GLU A 75 19.44 6.12 -9.91
N ALA A 76 18.16 6.04 -9.51
CA ALA A 76 17.76 5.33 -8.30
C ALA A 76 18.05 3.82 -8.41
N ILE A 77 17.75 3.17 -9.54
CA ILE A 77 18.13 1.78 -9.80
C ILE A 77 19.66 1.60 -9.70
N GLN A 78 20.43 2.52 -10.29
CA GLN A 78 21.89 2.47 -10.23
C GLN A 78 22.40 2.58 -8.78
N VAL A 79 21.87 3.53 -7.99
CA VAL A 79 22.25 3.67 -6.57
C VAL A 79 21.92 2.42 -5.77
N ILE A 80 20.72 1.86 -5.94
CA ILE A 80 20.29 0.63 -5.25
C ILE A 80 21.26 -0.51 -5.56
N THR A 81 21.57 -0.71 -6.85
CA THR A 81 22.35 -1.86 -7.32
C THR A 81 23.83 -1.72 -6.99
N ASP A 82 24.40 -0.51 -7.04
CA ASP A 82 25.77 -0.23 -6.60
C ASP A 82 25.96 -0.42 -5.10
N LEU A 83 24.99 0.01 -4.29
CA LEU A 83 25.03 -0.19 -2.84
C LEU A 83 24.99 -1.67 -2.47
N CYS A 84 24.11 -2.44 -3.12
CA CYS A 84 24.09 -3.89 -2.98
C CYS A 84 25.43 -4.53 -3.39
N ALA A 85 26.03 -4.10 -4.51
CA ALA A 85 27.29 -4.64 -5.00
C ALA A 85 28.48 -4.35 -4.05
N GLU A 86 28.56 -3.12 -3.51
CA GLU A 86 29.68 -2.71 -2.64
C GLU A 86 29.54 -3.25 -1.21
N TYR A 87 28.33 -3.22 -0.65
CA TYR A 87 28.08 -3.46 0.77
C TYR A 87 27.24 -4.71 1.09
N GLY A 88 26.82 -5.46 0.06
CA GLY A 88 25.94 -6.62 0.21
C GLY A 88 24.48 -6.23 0.46
N TYR A 89 23.61 -7.24 0.50
CA TYR A 89 22.18 -7.06 0.72
C TYR A 89 21.64 -7.98 1.82
N TYR A 90 21.08 -7.38 2.87
CA TYR A 90 20.70 -8.00 4.14
C TYR A 90 19.29 -8.59 4.13
N SER A 91 18.39 -7.96 3.39
CA SER A 91 16.96 -8.25 3.44
C SER A 91 16.57 -9.45 2.56
N SER A 92 15.27 -9.75 2.53
CA SER A 92 14.73 -10.83 1.71
C SER A 92 14.42 -10.34 0.29
N GLY A 93 13.72 -11.16 -0.49
CA GLY A 93 13.27 -10.75 -1.82
C GLY A 93 12.26 -9.61 -1.77
N GLU A 94 12.53 -8.55 -2.54
CA GLU A 94 11.71 -7.34 -2.63
C GLU A 94 11.36 -7.01 -4.08
N THR A 95 10.23 -6.34 -4.28
CA THR A 95 9.89 -5.69 -5.54
C THR A 95 9.80 -4.19 -5.30
N PHE A 96 10.62 -3.40 -5.99
CA PHE A 96 10.58 -1.93 -5.92
C PHE A 96 9.78 -1.37 -7.11
N SER A 97 8.83 -0.48 -6.82
CA SER A 97 8.26 0.45 -7.80
C SER A 97 9.06 1.75 -7.74
N ILE A 98 9.71 2.10 -8.85
CA ILE A 98 10.59 3.27 -8.94
C ILE A 98 10.07 4.15 -10.07
N ALA A 99 9.67 5.37 -9.78
CA ALA A 99 9.10 6.29 -10.77
C ALA A 99 9.75 7.66 -10.71
N ASP A 100 9.76 8.35 -11.85
CA ASP A 100 10.06 9.77 -11.99
C ASP A 100 9.02 10.40 -12.96
N PRO A 101 9.11 11.71 -13.30
CA PRO A 101 8.13 12.34 -14.21
C PRO A 101 7.99 11.71 -15.60
N THR A 102 8.94 10.87 -16.03
CA THR A 102 9.05 10.37 -17.40
C THR A 102 9.00 8.84 -17.52
N GLU A 103 9.38 8.11 -16.48
CA GLU A 103 9.44 6.64 -16.50
C GLU A 103 8.98 6.02 -15.18
N VAL A 104 8.40 4.81 -15.29
CA VAL A 104 8.07 3.94 -14.16
C VAL A 104 8.71 2.58 -14.37
N TRP A 105 9.35 2.06 -13.33
CA TRP A 105 10.10 0.81 -13.33
C TRP A 105 9.62 -0.10 -12.21
N ILE A 106 9.60 -1.41 -12.49
CA ILE A 106 9.42 -2.45 -11.49
C ILE A 106 10.69 -3.27 -11.42
N MET A 107 11.22 -3.44 -10.22
CA MET A 107 12.49 -4.12 -9.99
C MET A 107 12.33 -5.22 -8.95
N ASP A 108 12.42 -6.48 -9.39
CA ASP A 108 12.53 -7.62 -8.48
C ASP A 108 14.01 -7.82 -8.10
N LEU A 109 14.30 -7.92 -6.80
CA LEU A 109 15.66 -8.03 -6.25
C LEU A 109 15.71 -9.03 -5.09
N ILE A 110 16.77 -9.84 -5.03
CA ILE A 110 17.07 -10.72 -3.88
C ILE A 110 18.58 -10.88 -3.68
N GLY A 111 18.98 -11.14 -2.43
CA GLY A 111 20.38 -11.38 -2.07
C GLY A 111 20.99 -12.63 -2.72
N LYS A 112 22.29 -12.81 -2.53
CA LYS A 112 23.04 -13.98 -3.04
C LYS A 112 23.41 -15.00 -1.93
N GLY A 113 22.95 -14.75 -0.71
CA GLY A 113 23.21 -15.57 0.47
C GLY A 113 24.65 -15.45 1.00
N PRO A 114 24.93 -16.10 2.14
CA PRO A 114 26.21 -15.98 2.82
C PRO A 114 27.40 -16.33 1.91
N GLY A 115 28.49 -15.57 2.05
CA GLY A 115 29.71 -15.75 1.26
C GLY A 115 29.63 -15.24 -0.18
N ASN A 116 28.49 -14.69 -0.62
CA ASN A 116 28.32 -14.10 -1.94
C ASN A 116 27.82 -12.66 -1.77
N LYS A 117 28.74 -11.70 -1.87
CA LYS A 117 28.36 -10.29 -1.80
C LYS A 117 27.52 -9.89 -3.02
N GLY A 118 26.49 -9.07 -2.79
CA GLY A 118 25.63 -8.50 -3.83
C GLY A 118 24.20 -9.04 -3.81
N ALA A 119 23.45 -8.64 -4.82
CA ALA A 119 22.08 -9.08 -5.08
C ALA A 119 21.94 -9.43 -6.57
N VAL A 120 21.03 -10.33 -6.89
CA VAL A 120 20.55 -10.56 -8.26
C VAL A 120 19.20 -9.87 -8.43
N TRP A 121 19.02 -9.23 -9.58
CA TRP A 121 17.86 -8.38 -9.81
C TRP A 121 17.53 -8.24 -11.29
N VAL A 122 16.27 -7.89 -11.58
CA VAL A 122 15.78 -7.52 -12.91
C VAL A 122 14.83 -6.33 -12.73
N ALA A 123 15.02 -5.29 -13.52
CA ALA A 123 14.14 -4.13 -13.60
C ALA A 123 13.54 -3.98 -15.00
N ARG A 124 12.23 -3.75 -15.07
CA ARG A 124 11.46 -3.56 -16.31
C ARG A 124 10.75 -2.22 -16.31
N LYS A 125 10.93 -1.46 -17.40
CA LYS A 125 10.17 -0.22 -17.65
C LYS A 125 8.73 -0.60 -17.96
N VAL A 126 7.78 -0.02 -17.23
CA VAL A 126 6.35 -0.15 -17.52
C VAL A 126 6.06 0.63 -18.81
N PRO A 127 5.44 0.02 -19.84
CA PRO A 127 5.16 0.74 -21.08
C PRO A 127 4.21 1.93 -20.86
N GLU A 128 4.37 2.97 -21.66
CA GLU A 128 3.50 4.14 -21.58
C GLU A 128 2.03 3.76 -21.81
N GLY A 129 1.15 4.30 -20.96
CA GLY A 129 -0.29 4.01 -20.99
C GLY A 129 -0.67 2.63 -20.43
N TYR A 130 0.26 1.89 -19.83
CA TYR A 130 -0.01 0.66 -19.10
C TYR A 130 0.10 0.89 -17.59
N ILE A 131 -0.59 0.03 -16.84
CA ILE A 131 -0.44 -0.07 -15.39
C ILE A 131 0.13 -1.44 -15.02
N SER A 132 0.79 -1.49 -13.88
CA SER A 132 1.29 -2.73 -13.30
C SER A 132 0.99 -2.74 -11.80
N GLY A 133 0.83 -3.94 -11.24
CA GLY A 133 0.65 -4.14 -9.81
C GLY A 133 1.65 -5.17 -9.32
N HIS A 134 2.21 -4.93 -8.14
CA HIS A 134 2.94 -5.96 -7.42
C HIS A 134 2.45 -6.03 -5.99
N ALA A 135 2.54 -7.24 -5.46
CA ALA A 135 2.14 -7.63 -4.13
C ALA A 135 3.31 -8.41 -3.53
N ASN A 136 3.10 -9.14 -2.44
CA ASN A 136 4.17 -9.90 -1.77
C ASN A 136 4.54 -11.20 -2.53
N GLN A 137 4.74 -11.11 -3.85
CA GLN A 137 5.19 -12.15 -4.78
C GLN A 137 5.93 -11.50 -5.95
N ALA A 138 7.14 -11.99 -6.29
CA ALA A 138 7.87 -11.53 -7.49
C ALA A 138 7.09 -11.90 -8.76
N ARG A 139 7.10 -11.00 -9.76
CA ARG A 139 6.25 -11.12 -10.96
C ARG A 139 7.02 -11.07 -12.28
N ILE A 140 8.26 -10.59 -12.29
CA ILE A 140 9.07 -10.58 -13.51
C ILE A 140 9.47 -12.02 -13.84
N ARG A 141 8.93 -12.56 -14.93
CA ARG A 141 9.23 -13.91 -15.43
C ARG A 141 10.34 -13.84 -16.48
N GLN A 142 10.03 -14.13 -17.73
CA GLN A 142 10.97 -13.92 -18.85
C GLN A 142 11.14 -12.42 -19.13
N PHE A 143 12.36 -12.03 -19.47
CA PHE A 143 12.72 -10.65 -19.79
C PHE A 143 13.70 -10.58 -20.96
N PRO A 144 13.72 -9.46 -21.71
CA PRO A 144 14.61 -9.33 -22.87
C PRO A 144 16.07 -9.17 -22.44
N LEU A 145 16.96 -9.98 -22.99
CA LEU A 145 18.41 -9.94 -22.71
C LEU A 145 19.17 -8.92 -23.57
N LYS A 146 18.49 -8.28 -24.52
CA LYS A 146 19.08 -7.35 -25.50
C LYS A 146 18.23 -6.10 -25.69
N ASP A 147 17.76 -5.53 -24.58
CA ASP A 147 16.96 -4.31 -24.56
C ASP A 147 17.29 -3.49 -23.30
N LYS A 148 18.44 -2.80 -23.34
CA LYS A 148 18.91 -1.96 -22.21
C LYS A 148 18.02 -0.73 -21.97
N GLU A 149 17.19 -0.38 -22.95
CA GLU A 149 16.26 0.74 -22.82
C GLU A 149 15.10 0.36 -21.90
N ASN A 150 14.53 -0.84 -22.05
CA ASN A 150 13.33 -1.26 -21.28
C ASN A 150 13.60 -2.35 -20.23
N CYS A 151 14.83 -2.88 -20.17
CA CYS A 151 15.21 -3.93 -19.24
C CYS A 151 16.65 -3.77 -18.75
N LEU A 152 16.80 -3.67 -17.44
CA LEU A 152 18.08 -3.67 -16.75
C LEU A 152 18.12 -4.91 -15.85
N TYR A 153 19.26 -5.57 -15.71
CA TYR A 153 19.35 -6.76 -14.85
C TYR A 153 20.80 -7.02 -14.44
N ALA A 154 20.99 -7.75 -13.34
CA ALA A 154 22.32 -8.17 -12.89
C ALA A 154 22.99 -9.10 -13.90
N ASP A 155 24.24 -8.84 -14.27
CA ASP A 155 24.98 -9.61 -15.29
C ASP A 155 25.01 -11.12 -15.00
N ASP A 156 24.98 -11.50 -13.72
CA ASP A 156 25.02 -12.89 -13.27
C ASP A 156 23.65 -13.48 -12.88
N VAL A 157 22.53 -12.79 -13.14
CA VAL A 157 21.18 -13.24 -12.72
C VAL A 157 20.85 -14.66 -13.19
N ILE A 158 21.25 -15.05 -14.40
CA ILE A 158 20.96 -16.40 -14.92
C ILE A 158 22.03 -17.41 -14.47
N SER A 159 23.30 -17.04 -14.55
CA SER A 159 24.41 -17.93 -14.19
C SER A 159 24.41 -18.27 -12.69
N PHE A 160 24.03 -17.31 -11.84
CA PHE A 160 23.85 -17.52 -10.41
C PHE A 160 22.73 -18.53 -10.14
N ALA A 161 21.55 -18.36 -10.75
CA ALA A 161 20.44 -19.32 -10.62
C ALA A 161 20.86 -20.75 -11.03
N LYS A 162 21.62 -20.88 -12.12
CA LYS A 162 22.17 -22.17 -12.58
C LYS A 162 23.14 -22.76 -11.57
N SER A 163 24.05 -21.94 -11.02
CA SER A 163 25.04 -22.40 -10.03
C SER A 163 24.40 -22.91 -8.74
N LYS A 164 23.25 -22.35 -8.35
CA LYS A 164 22.46 -22.79 -7.19
C LYS A 164 21.50 -23.94 -7.49
N GLY A 165 21.39 -24.37 -8.75
CA GLY A 165 20.44 -25.40 -9.17
C GLY A 165 18.97 -24.96 -9.17
N TYR A 166 18.69 -23.65 -9.07
CA TYR A 166 17.32 -23.12 -9.12
C TYR A 166 16.74 -23.13 -10.53
N TYR A 167 17.59 -23.21 -11.54
CA TYR A 167 17.20 -23.24 -12.94
C TYR A 167 18.15 -24.12 -13.78
N SER A 168 17.58 -24.94 -14.66
CA SER A 168 18.31 -25.70 -15.67
C SER A 168 17.62 -25.52 -17.02
N GLY A 169 18.30 -24.86 -17.98
CA GLY A 169 17.70 -24.55 -19.28
C GLY A 169 18.46 -23.48 -20.06
N LYS A 170 17.88 -23.06 -21.18
CA LYS A 170 18.44 -22.02 -22.05
C LYS A 170 18.12 -20.64 -21.49
N ASP A 171 19.05 -19.70 -21.54
CA ASP A 171 18.89 -18.37 -20.95
C ASP A 171 17.61 -17.63 -21.39
N LYS A 172 17.17 -17.83 -22.64
CA LYS A 172 15.91 -17.26 -23.17
C LYS A 172 14.62 -17.76 -22.49
N GLU A 173 14.68 -18.89 -21.78
CA GLU A 173 13.56 -19.52 -21.08
C GLU A 173 13.60 -19.21 -19.57
N PHE A 174 14.64 -18.53 -19.09
CA PHE A 174 14.81 -18.17 -17.69
C PHE A 174 13.66 -17.28 -17.21
N SER A 175 13.11 -17.62 -16.04
CA SER A 175 12.07 -16.86 -15.35
C SER A 175 12.59 -16.45 -13.98
N PHE A 176 12.73 -15.14 -13.73
CA PHE A 176 13.26 -14.64 -12.45
C PHE A 176 12.35 -15.04 -11.28
N ALA A 177 11.04 -14.77 -11.41
CA ALA A 177 10.05 -15.10 -10.39
C ALA A 177 10.04 -16.59 -10.04
N ASP A 178 10.06 -17.49 -11.03
CA ASP A 178 10.04 -18.94 -10.74
C ASP A 178 11.36 -19.43 -10.14
N ALA A 179 12.49 -18.85 -10.57
CA ALA A 179 13.80 -19.23 -10.05
C ALA A 179 13.99 -18.78 -8.61
N TYR A 180 13.56 -17.57 -8.23
CA TYR A 180 13.89 -16.97 -6.93
C TYR A 180 12.72 -16.83 -5.95
N ALA A 181 11.48 -16.79 -6.44
CA ALA A 181 10.26 -16.71 -5.63
C ALA A 181 9.25 -17.82 -6.02
N PRO A 182 9.58 -19.11 -5.82
CA PRO A 182 8.70 -20.21 -6.21
C PRO A 182 7.28 -20.05 -5.65
N LEU A 183 6.29 -20.24 -6.52
CA LEU A 183 4.90 -19.95 -6.22
C LEU A 183 4.34 -20.92 -5.17
N SER A 184 3.61 -20.38 -4.19
CA SER A 184 2.81 -21.15 -3.23
C SER A 184 1.33 -20.84 -3.39
N TYR A 185 0.45 -21.67 -2.82
CA TYR A 185 -0.98 -21.38 -2.80
C TYR A 185 -1.29 -20.06 -2.07
N GLY A 186 -0.53 -19.75 -1.01
CA GLY A 186 -0.62 -18.47 -0.31
C GLY A 186 -0.19 -17.29 -1.20
N ALA A 187 0.83 -17.44 -2.04
CA ALA A 187 1.21 -16.40 -2.99
C ALA A 187 0.10 -16.12 -4.02
N LEU A 188 -0.62 -17.15 -4.46
CA LEU A 188 -1.77 -16.98 -5.35
C LEU A 188 -2.91 -16.22 -4.67
N ARG A 189 -3.32 -16.66 -3.48
CA ARG A 189 -4.49 -16.13 -2.75
C ARG A 189 -4.22 -14.79 -2.07
N PHE A 190 -3.03 -14.59 -1.50
CA PHE A 190 -2.73 -13.38 -0.71
C PHE A 190 -1.98 -12.31 -1.48
N CYS A 191 -1.42 -12.62 -2.66
CA CYS A 191 -0.60 -11.69 -3.42
C CYS A 191 -1.17 -11.48 -4.82
N GLU A 192 -1.16 -12.51 -5.66
CA GLU A 192 -1.64 -12.39 -7.04
C GLU A 192 -3.13 -12.02 -7.09
N ALA A 193 -3.96 -12.48 -6.15
CA ALA A 193 -5.36 -12.05 -6.06
C ALA A 193 -5.52 -10.51 -5.99
N ARG A 194 -4.70 -9.82 -5.20
CA ARG A 194 -4.78 -8.34 -5.07
C ARG A 194 -4.46 -7.63 -6.39
N VAL A 195 -3.45 -8.12 -7.10
CA VAL A 195 -3.11 -7.60 -8.43
C VAL A 195 -4.23 -7.89 -9.43
N TRP A 196 -4.84 -9.08 -9.37
CA TRP A 196 -6.00 -9.43 -10.18
C TRP A 196 -7.17 -8.48 -9.94
N SER A 197 -7.46 -8.16 -8.67
CA SER A 197 -8.57 -7.27 -8.33
C SER A 197 -8.33 -5.83 -8.80
N MET A 198 -7.08 -5.34 -8.73
CA MET A 198 -6.73 -4.06 -9.32
C MET A 198 -6.93 -4.07 -10.84
N PHE A 199 -6.43 -5.10 -11.53
CA PHE A 199 -6.50 -5.20 -12.98
C PHE A 199 -7.93 -5.33 -13.50
N ARG A 200 -8.78 -6.16 -12.89
CA ARG A 200 -10.19 -6.30 -13.30
C ARG A 200 -10.98 -4.99 -13.13
N ARG A 201 -10.61 -4.14 -12.16
CA ARG A 201 -11.26 -2.85 -11.92
C ARG A 201 -10.79 -1.79 -12.91
N ALA A 202 -9.52 -1.80 -13.27
CA ALA A 202 -8.95 -0.86 -14.23
C ALA A 202 -9.23 -1.22 -15.70
N ALA A 203 -9.43 -2.51 -16.00
CA ALA A 203 -9.81 -2.98 -17.34
C ALA A 203 -10.91 -4.07 -17.30
N PRO A 204 -12.16 -3.72 -16.90
CA PRO A 204 -13.27 -4.66 -16.91
C PRO A 204 -13.48 -5.33 -18.27
N SER A 205 -13.19 -4.63 -19.38
CA SER A 205 -13.34 -5.17 -20.74
C SER A 205 -12.49 -6.41 -21.03
N GLN A 206 -11.39 -6.60 -20.29
CA GLN A 206 -10.49 -7.75 -20.48
C GLN A 206 -11.03 -9.05 -19.88
N ASN A 207 -12.05 -8.98 -19.01
CA ASN A 207 -12.69 -10.14 -18.37
C ASN A 207 -11.68 -11.16 -17.82
N LEU A 208 -10.71 -10.67 -17.02
CA LEU A 208 -9.59 -11.47 -16.52
C LEU A 208 -10.09 -12.61 -15.62
N SER A 209 -9.73 -13.85 -15.99
CA SER A 209 -10.09 -15.05 -15.21
C SER A 209 -9.46 -15.05 -13.81
N MET A 210 -10.17 -15.62 -12.83
CA MET A 210 -9.67 -15.89 -11.48
C MET A 210 -8.88 -17.20 -11.38
N ASP A 211 -8.82 -18.01 -12.45
CA ASP A 211 -8.29 -19.37 -12.41
C ASP A 211 -6.88 -19.45 -11.82
N PHE A 212 -6.01 -18.50 -12.20
CA PHE A 212 -4.66 -18.43 -11.67
C PHE A 212 -4.63 -18.17 -10.17
N VAL A 213 -5.34 -17.16 -9.70
CA VAL A 213 -5.36 -16.77 -8.27
C VAL A 213 -6.11 -17.78 -7.40
N LYS A 214 -6.94 -18.64 -8.00
CA LYS A 214 -7.59 -19.80 -7.35
C LYS A 214 -6.73 -21.05 -7.35
N GLY A 215 -5.59 -21.06 -8.05
CA GLY A 215 -4.70 -22.22 -8.17
C GLY A 215 -5.23 -23.33 -9.08
N VAL A 216 -6.05 -22.99 -10.08
CA VAL A 216 -6.51 -23.95 -11.09
C VAL A 216 -5.32 -24.43 -11.90
N LYS A 217 -5.14 -25.75 -12.00
CA LYS A 217 -4.00 -26.37 -12.69
C LYS A 217 -3.97 -25.99 -14.17
N GLY A 218 -2.81 -25.53 -14.66
CA GLY A 218 -2.61 -25.16 -16.07
C GLY A 218 -3.10 -23.76 -16.43
N SER A 219 -3.53 -22.96 -15.44
CA SER A 219 -3.82 -21.55 -15.64
C SER A 219 -2.54 -20.76 -15.90
N GLU A 220 -2.67 -19.72 -16.73
CA GLU A 220 -1.56 -18.82 -17.07
C GLU A 220 -1.39 -17.74 -15.99
N PRO A 221 -0.15 -17.39 -15.63
CA PRO A 221 0.11 -16.24 -14.76
C PRO A 221 -0.46 -14.94 -15.34
N MET A 222 -0.87 -14.04 -14.47
CA MET A 222 -1.29 -12.71 -14.90
C MET A 222 -0.15 -11.97 -15.61
N PRO A 223 -0.46 -11.15 -16.63
CA PRO A 223 0.55 -10.35 -17.31
C PRO A 223 1.21 -9.39 -16.33
N LEU A 224 2.48 -9.05 -16.56
CA LEU A 224 3.20 -8.13 -15.68
C LEU A 224 2.46 -6.78 -15.60
N TRP A 225 1.93 -6.30 -16.73
CA TRP A 225 1.12 -5.09 -16.85
C TRP A 225 -0.07 -5.28 -17.79
N ILE A 226 -1.06 -4.40 -17.66
CA ILE A 226 -2.22 -4.32 -18.56
C ILE A 226 -2.45 -2.88 -19.03
N LYS A 227 -3.17 -2.72 -20.14
CA LYS A 227 -3.68 -1.42 -20.54
C LYS A 227 -5.05 -1.20 -19.86
N PRO A 228 -5.25 -0.15 -19.06
CA PRO A 228 -6.55 0.16 -18.50
C PRO A 228 -7.54 0.55 -19.61
N ASP A 229 -8.84 0.39 -19.37
CA ASP A 229 -9.88 0.71 -20.36
C ASP A 229 -9.95 2.22 -20.64
N ASN A 230 -9.67 3.03 -19.62
CA ASN A 230 -9.60 4.48 -19.67
C ASN A 230 -8.28 4.97 -19.06
N LYS A 231 -7.92 6.23 -19.37
CA LYS A 231 -6.88 6.92 -18.59
C LYS A 231 -7.35 7.04 -17.14
N LEU A 232 -6.41 6.91 -16.21
CA LEU A 232 -6.68 7.00 -14.78
C LEU A 232 -6.27 8.39 -14.27
N ASP A 233 -7.17 9.02 -13.55
CA ASP A 233 -6.86 10.19 -12.73
C ASP A 233 -6.28 9.74 -11.37
N VAL A 234 -5.81 10.69 -10.55
CA VAL A 234 -5.15 10.35 -9.28
C VAL A 234 -6.11 9.74 -8.27
N ASP A 235 -7.38 10.16 -8.28
CA ASP A 235 -8.45 9.62 -7.47
C ASP A 235 -8.84 8.20 -7.88
N ASP A 236 -8.79 7.86 -9.18
CA ASP A 236 -8.92 6.47 -9.62
C ASP A 236 -7.86 5.57 -8.96
N VAL A 237 -6.61 6.03 -8.88
CA VAL A 237 -5.51 5.29 -8.24
C VAL A 237 -5.74 5.15 -6.74
N MET A 238 -6.23 6.21 -6.06
CA MET A 238 -6.62 6.13 -4.65
C MET A 238 -7.71 5.08 -4.43
N GLU A 239 -8.73 5.05 -5.29
CA GLU A 239 -9.84 4.10 -5.19
C GLU A 239 -9.40 2.65 -5.47
N LEU A 240 -8.38 2.43 -6.31
CA LEU A 240 -7.78 1.10 -6.50
C LEU A 240 -7.07 0.59 -5.23
N MET A 241 -6.56 1.48 -4.37
CA MET A 241 -5.98 1.13 -3.07
C MET A 241 -7.04 0.85 -1.99
N ARG A 242 -8.32 1.13 -2.26
CA ARG A 242 -9.48 0.91 -1.38
C ARG A 242 -10.23 -0.40 -1.69
N ASP A 243 -9.53 -1.43 -2.12
CA ASP A 243 -10.16 -2.67 -2.60
C ASP A 243 -10.24 -3.78 -1.53
N HIS A 244 -11.43 -4.41 -1.44
CA HIS A 244 -11.70 -5.63 -0.66
C HIS A 244 -12.32 -6.74 -1.51
N PHE A 245 -11.99 -6.80 -2.80
CA PHE A 245 -12.53 -7.78 -3.74
C PHE A 245 -14.03 -7.67 -4.01
N GLU A 246 -14.67 -6.52 -3.74
CA GLU A 246 -16.11 -6.34 -3.89
C GLU A 246 -16.60 -6.77 -5.29
N GLY A 247 -17.69 -7.52 -5.32
CA GLY A 247 -18.26 -8.03 -6.57
C GLY A 247 -17.48 -9.20 -7.21
N SER A 248 -16.69 -9.92 -6.43
CA SER A 248 -16.04 -11.18 -6.85
C SER A 248 -16.34 -12.34 -5.90
N GLU A 249 -15.87 -13.55 -6.23
CA GLU A 249 -15.93 -14.72 -5.35
C GLU A 249 -15.11 -14.53 -4.05
N PHE A 250 -14.15 -13.60 -4.06
CA PHE A 250 -13.28 -13.29 -2.92
C PHE A 250 -13.84 -12.15 -2.03
N ASP A 251 -15.06 -11.67 -2.31
CA ASP A 251 -15.74 -10.62 -1.54
C ASP A 251 -16.14 -11.12 -0.14
N MET A 252 -15.33 -10.74 0.85
CA MET A 252 -15.52 -11.11 2.26
C MET A 252 -16.70 -10.39 2.94
N THR A 253 -17.49 -9.56 2.23
CA THR A 253 -18.72 -8.97 2.78
C THR A 253 -19.93 -9.90 2.65
N LYS A 254 -19.79 -11.03 1.94
CA LYS A 254 -20.90 -11.92 1.55
C LYS A 254 -21.05 -13.17 2.41
N ASP A 255 -20.03 -13.53 3.17
CA ASP A 255 -20.06 -14.72 4.03
C ASP A 255 -20.38 -14.38 5.50
N VAL A 256 -20.59 -15.44 6.31
CA VAL A 256 -20.95 -15.33 7.72
C VAL A 256 -19.92 -14.60 8.58
N GLY A 257 -18.63 -14.67 8.20
CA GLY A 257 -17.54 -14.00 8.90
C GLY A 257 -17.61 -12.48 8.85
N ALA A 258 -18.41 -11.91 7.94
CA ALA A 258 -18.64 -10.47 7.86
C ALA A 258 -19.56 -9.96 8.99
N GLY A 259 -20.24 -10.87 9.69
CA GLY A 259 -21.19 -10.54 10.75
C GLY A 259 -22.44 -9.79 10.24
N PRO A 260 -23.29 -9.28 11.15
CA PRO A 260 -24.52 -8.58 10.78
C PRO A 260 -24.27 -7.26 10.04
N TYR A 261 -23.09 -6.67 10.19
CA TYR A 261 -22.75 -5.35 9.63
C TYR A 261 -21.75 -5.41 8.47
N LYS A 262 -21.56 -6.60 7.86
CA LYS A 262 -20.84 -6.80 6.60
C LYS A 262 -19.39 -6.27 6.61
N LEU A 263 -18.67 -6.48 7.70
CA LEU A 263 -17.27 -6.08 7.83
C LEU A 263 -16.41 -6.84 6.78
N PRO A 264 -15.66 -6.16 5.89
CA PRO A 264 -14.85 -6.81 4.86
C PRO A 264 -13.52 -7.37 5.39
N TYR A 265 -13.23 -7.23 6.69
CA TYR A 265 -11.96 -7.66 7.27
C TYR A 265 -12.07 -8.99 8.03
N ARG A 266 -10.95 -9.70 8.07
CA ARG A 266 -10.76 -10.89 8.91
C ARG A 266 -9.53 -10.65 9.78
N TRP A 267 -9.72 -10.78 11.08
CA TRP A 267 -8.64 -10.61 12.05
C TRP A 267 -7.59 -11.70 11.83
N ARG A 268 -6.30 -11.32 11.91
CA ARG A 268 -5.22 -12.29 11.77
C ARG A 268 -5.32 -13.37 12.88
N PRO A 269 -4.87 -14.61 12.61
CA PRO A 269 -4.15 -15.07 11.42
C PRO A 269 -5.04 -15.27 10.18
N LEU A 270 -4.47 -15.11 8.98
CA LEU A 270 -5.19 -15.31 7.71
C LEU A 270 -5.50 -16.78 7.41
N THR A 271 -4.85 -17.71 8.10
CA THR A 271 -5.02 -19.16 7.90
C THR A 271 -5.40 -19.84 9.20
N TRP A 272 -6.24 -20.87 9.12
CA TRP A 272 -6.63 -21.68 10.28
C TRP A 272 -6.86 -23.15 9.86
N THR A 273 -6.84 -24.07 10.82
CA THR A 273 -7.03 -25.49 10.57
C THR A 273 -8.31 -25.99 11.23
N VAL A 274 -9.14 -26.72 10.47
CA VAL A 274 -10.29 -27.48 11.00
C VAL A 274 -10.18 -28.90 10.48
N ASP A 275 -10.28 -29.89 11.35
CA ASP A 275 -10.21 -31.32 11.01
C ASP A 275 -9.01 -31.69 10.13
N SER A 276 -7.83 -31.16 10.49
CA SER A 276 -6.55 -31.34 9.77
C SER A 276 -6.49 -30.72 8.36
N VAL A 277 -7.48 -29.92 7.95
CA VAL A 277 -7.48 -29.18 6.69
C VAL A 277 -7.17 -27.71 6.95
N LEU A 278 -6.21 -27.15 6.20
CA LEU A 278 -5.83 -25.74 6.27
C LEU A 278 -6.75 -24.90 5.37
N TYR A 279 -7.30 -23.82 5.93
CA TYR A 279 -8.15 -22.85 5.26
C TYR A 279 -7.49 -21.47 5.28
N CYS A 280 -8.02 -20.55 4.48
CA CYS A 280 -7.56 -19.17 4.47
C CYS A 280 -8.70 -18.16 4.25
N ASN A 281 -8.50 -16.97 4.77
CA ASN A 281 -9.25 -15.75 4.46
C ASN A 281 -8.47 -14.97 3.43
N GLU A 282 -9.17 -14.25 2.55
CA GLU A 282 -8.52 -13.44 1.55
C GLU A 282 -7.73 -12.30 2.18
N ARG A 283 -6.62 -11.93 1.54
CA ARG A 283 -5.89 -10.72 1.90
C ARG A 283 -6.26 -9.61 0.93
N ALA A 284 -7.13 -8.72 1.38
CA ALA A 284 -7.52 -7.52 0.63
C ALA A 284 -6.36 -6.54 0.45
N THR A 285 -6.46 -5.67 -0.57
CA THR A 285 -5.51 -4.56 -0.79
C THR A 285 -5.63 -3.57 0.35
N SER A 286 -6.86 -3.19 0.69
CA SER A 286 -7.14 -2.41 1.87
C SER A 286 -7.17 -3.30 3.11
N THR A 287 -6.57 -2.83 4.21
CA THR A 287 -6.43 -3.58 5.45
C THR A 287 -6.25 -2.67 6.65
N GLN A 288 -6.85 -3.09 7.75
CA GLN A 288 -6.73 -2.55 9.12
C GLN A 288 -5.30 -2.49 9.69
N GLN A 289 -4.32 -3.02 8.96
CA GLN A 289 -2.91 -3.08 9.38
C GLN A 289 -2.04 -2.06 8.67
N THR A 290 -2.63 -1.26 7.79
CA THR A 290 -1.92 -0.23 7.04
C THR A 290 -1.36 0.80 8.01
N GLY A 291 -0.03 0.92 8.11
CA GLY A 291 0.57 2.01 8.89
C GLY A 291 0.36 3.35 8.19
N PHE A 292 0.64 3.37 6.88
CA PHE A 292 0.40 4.48 5.98
C PHE A 292 0.20 3.98 4.55
N SER A 293 -0.35 4.84 3.70
CA SER A 293 -0.50 4.61 2.27
C SER A 293 -0.21 5.91 1.52
N PHE A 294 0.26 5.79 0.29
CA PHE A 294 0.47 6.95 -0.55
C PHE A 294 0.16 6.69 -2.03
N VAL A 295 -0.18 7.77 -2.74
CA VAL A 295 -0.14 7.85 -4.20
C VAL A 295 0.87 8.92 -4.57
N ALA A 296 1.92 8.53 -5.30
CA ALA A 296 2.95 9.44 -5.80
C ALA A 296 2.53 9.97 -7.18
N GLN A 297 2.40 11.28 -7.31
CA GLN A 297 2.09 11.96 -8.57
C GLN A 297 3.29 12.82 -8.99
N ALA A 298 3.98 12.40 -10.05
CA ALA A 298 5.06 13.17 -10.69
C ALA A 298 4.56 13.80 -12.00
N ARG A 299 4.92 15.05 -12.25
CA ARG A 299 4.37 15.87 -13.35
C ARG A 299 5.48 16.65 -14.03
N GLU A 300 5.81 16.24 -15.25
CA GLU A 300 6.91 16.82 -16.04
C GLU A 300 6.64 18.26 -16.51
N TRP A 301 5.37 18.67 -16.62
CA TRP A 301 4.98 20.00 -17.11
C TRP A 301 5.04 21.10 -16.04
N LEU A 302 5.49 20.77 -14.82
CA LEU A 302 5.66 21.71 -13.72
C LEU A 302 7.10 21.67 -13.18
N PRO A 303 7.64 22.78 -12.68
CA PRO A 303 8.94 22.79 -11.99
C PRO A 303 8.94 21.78 -10.84
N HIS A 304 10.07 21.09 -10.60
CA HIS A 304 10.11 20.00 -9.63
C HIS A 304 9.53 20.32 -8.24
N PRO A 305 9.77 21.50 -7.63
CA PRO A 305 9.19 21.83 -6.32
C PRO A 305 7.65 21.89 -6.28
N ILE A 306 7.00 21.99 -7.44
CA ILE A 306 5.55 22.07 -7.61
C ILE A 306 5.00 20.75 -8.20
N GLY A 307 5.75 20.14 -9.12
CA GLY A 307 5.28 18.99 -9.90
C GLY A 307 5.05 17.73 -9.09
N GLY A 308 5.84 17.49 -8.04
CA GLY A 308 5.73 16.28 -7.23
C GLY A 308 4.74 16.42 -6.07
N ILE A 309 3.77 15.51 -5.98
CA ILE A 309 2.86 15.39 -4.83
C ILE A 309 2.88 13.96 -4.33
N LEU A 310 3.11 13.81 -3.03
CA LEU A 310 2.84 12.60 -2.28
C LEU A 310 1.47 12.74 -1.62
N TRP A 311 0.45 12.14 -2.21
CA TRP A 311 -0.87 12.04 -1.61
C TRP A 311 -0.79 11.02 -0.48
N PHE A 312 -0.74 11.49 0.76
CA PHE A 312 -0.37 10.68 1.92
C PHE A 312 -1.55 10.47 2.86
N GLY A 313 -1.76 9.23 3.27
CA GLY A 313 -2.77 8.82 4.25
C GLY A 313 -2.16 7.90 5.30
N VAL A 314 -2.76 7.88 6.49
CA VAL A 314 -2.40 6.96 7.59
C VAL A 314 -3.55 6.02 7.87
N ASP A 315 -3.25 4.87 8.49
CA ASP A 315 -4.25 3.84 8.81
C ASP A 315 -4.88 3.19 7.56
N ASP A 316 -5.92 2.38 7.77
CA ASP A 316 -6.73 1.70 6.77
C ASP A 316 -7.09 2.55 5.55
N THR A 317 -6.69 2.09 4.36
CA THR A 317 -6.88 2.86 3.11
C THR A 317 -8.34 3.12 2.76
N TYR A 318 -9.27 2.26 3.19
CA TYR A 318 -10.70 2.42 2.86
C TYR A 318 -11.32 3.60 3.59
N SER A 319 -10.85 3.90 4.80
CA SER A 319 -11.32 5.01 5.63
C SER A 319 -10.32 6.18 5.71
N THR A 320 -9.09 6.05 5.20
CA THR A 320 -8.10 7.14 5.25
C THR A 320 -8.45 8.31 4.33
N VAL A 321 -7.80 9.45 4.52
CA VAL A 321 -7.87 10.61 3.62
C VAL A 321 -6.49 10.82 3.02
N TYR A 322 -6.42 10.85 1.69
CA TYR A 322 -5.19 11.16 0.97
C TYR A 322 -4.97 12.68 0.91
N ILE A 323 -4.00 13.15 1.70
CA ILE A 323 -3.69 14.59 1.86
C ILE A 323 -2.49 14.93 0.97
N PRO A 324 -2.55 15.99 0.13
CA PRO A 324 -1.45 16.33 -0.77
C PRO A 324 -0.26 16.96 -0.04
N MET A 325 0.85 16.22 0.04
CA MET A 325 2.14 16.71 0.52
C MET A 325 3.07 16.97 -0.68
N TYR A 326 3.38 18.23 -0.97
CA TYR A 326 4.29 18.56 -2.08
C TYR A 326 5.71 18.08 -1.78
N CYS A 327 6.44 17.63 -2.80
CA CYS A 327 7.73 16.94 -2.62
C CYS A 327 8.90 17.83 -2.17
N ALA A 328 8.71 19.16 -2.17
CA ALA A 328 9.72 20.13 -1.77
C ALA A 328 9.39 20.87 -0.46
N ILE A 329 8.35 20.46 0.28
CA ILE A 329 8.05 21.08 1.57
C ILE A 329 9.19 20.86 2.57
N ASP A 330 9.46 21.84 3.42
CA ASP A 330 10.52 21.77 4.45
C ASP A 330 9.98 21.55 5.88
N ARG A 331 8.66 21.55 6.02
CA ARG A 331 7.94 21.29 7.28
C ARG A 331 6.75 20.39 7.04
N VAL A 332 6.55 19.43 7.95
CA VAL A 332 5.40 18.53 7.95
C VAL A 332 4.30 19.06 8.89
N PRO A 333 3.01 18.71 8.68
CA PRO A 333 1.98 19.06 9.65
C PRO A 333 2.29 18.42 11.00
N SER A 334 2.07 19.16 12.10
CA SER A 334 2.40 18.71 13.45
C SER A 334 1.75 17.37 13.79
N SER A 335 0.53 17.11 13.32
CA SER A 335 -0.16 15.83 13.56
C SER A 335 0.53 14.61 12.94
N PHE A 336 1.39 14.81 11.94
CA PHE A 336 2.16 13.76 11.26
C PHE A 336 3.64 13.77 11.64
N ALA A 337 4.08 14.73 12.46
CA ALA A 337 5.49 14.92 12.77
C ALA A 337 6.03 13.80 13.68
N VAL A 338 7.29 13.44 13.48
CA VAL A 338 8.03 12.53 14.37
C VAL A 338 7.96 13.06 15.81
N GLY A 339 7.65 12.17 16.75
CA GLY A 339 7.51 12.49 18.17
C GLY A 339 6.10 12.91 18.61
N THR A 340 5.16 13.09 17.67
CA THR A 340 3.76 13.45 18.01
C THR A 340 2.97 12.28 18.58
N GLY A 341 3.31 11.05 18.20
CA GLY A 341 2.73 9.83 18.74
C GLY A 341 3.76 8.73 18.90
N SER A 342 3.41 7.70 19.65
CA SER A 342 4.18 6.47 19.84
C SER A 342 3.27 5.26 19.71
N PHE A 343 3.82 4.05 19.59
CA PHE A 343 3.02 2.82 19.65
C PHE A 343 2.69 2.39 21.10
N GLN A 344 3.18 3.12 22.10
CA GLN A 344 2.93 2.82 23.51
C GLN A 344 1.76 3.61 24.10
N ASP A 345 1.49 4.81 23.57
CA ASP A 345 0.52 5.74 24.15
C ASP A 345 -0.43 6.31 23.09
N PHE A 346 -1.73 6.22 23.34
CA PHE A 346 -2.74 6.88 22.53
C PHE A 346 -2.73 8.39 22.76
N THR A 347 -2.82 9.18 21.69
CA THR A 347 -2.99 10.64 21.75
C THR A 347 -3.88 11.15 20.63
N TRP A 348 -4.68 12.16 20.92
CA TRP A 348 -5.51 12.86 19.94
C TRP A 348 -4.71 13.81 19.03
N ASP A 349 -3.44 14.04 19.33
CA ASP A 349 -2.58 14.95 18.55
C ASP A 349 -1.96 14.23 17.34
N SER A 350 -1.90 12.89 17.38
CA SER A 350 -1.33 12.08 16.29
C SER A 350 -2.38 11.71 15.25
N ALA A 351 -2.08 12.00 13.98
CA ALA A 351 -2.90 11.57 12.85
C ALA A 351 -3.13 10.06 12.88
N PHE A 352 -2.08 9.26 13.11
CA PHE A 352 -2.17 7.81 13.16
C PHE A 352 -3.25 7.33 14.15
N TRP A 353 -3.22 7.85 15.37
CA TRP A 353 -4.18 7.46 16.42
C TRP A 353 -5.59 7.97 16.18
N VAL A 354 -5.74 9.20 15.67
CA VAL A 354 -7.05 9.77 15.33
C VAL A 354 -7.73 8.97 14.23
N PHE A 355 -6.99 8.58 13.19
CA PHE A 355 -7.52 7.75 12.11
C PHE A 355 -7.85 6.34 12.59
N ASN A 356 -6.94 5.70 13.34
CA ASN A 356 -7.18 4.39 13.97
C ASN A 356 -8.43 4.38 14.83
N PHE A 357 -8.66 5.42 15.63
CA PHE A 357 -9.87 5.55 16.46
C PHE A 357 -11.14 5.49 15.61
N VAL A 358 -11.20 6.28 14.53
CA VAL A 358 -12.37 6.33 13.64
C VAL A 358 -12.59 4.99 12.94
N SER A 359 -11.55 4.39 12.36
CA SER A 359 -11.65 3.12 11.64
C SER A 359 -12.07 1.99 12.59
N ASN A 360 -11.42 1.86 13.75
CA ASN A 360 -11.73 0.81 14.72
C ASN A 360 -13.15 0.92 15.29
N TYR A 361 -13.62 2.14 15.56
CA TYR A 361 -15.01 2.33 15.99
C TYR A 361 -15.99 1.96 14.87
N THR A 362 -15.69 2.36 13.63
CA THR A 362 -16.49 2.05 12.44
C THR A 362 -16.68 0.55 12.24
N TYR A 363 -15.66 -0.27 12.51
CA TYR A 363 -15.74 -1.73 12.33
C TYR A 363 -16.87 -2.40 13.12
N THR A 364 -17.31 -1.81 14.24
CA THR A 364 -18.35 -2.38 15.10
C THR A 364 -19.74 -2.40 14.45
N ARG A 365 -19.99 -1.45 13.53
CA ARG A 365 -21.26 -1.30 12.79
C ARG A 365 -20.98 -0.84 11.36
N TYR A 366 -20.06 -1.57 10.71
CA TYR A 366 -19.39 -1.16 9.48
C TYR A 366 -20.34 -0.67 8.38
N SER A 367 -21.33 -1.48 7.97
CA SER A 367 -22.25 -1.14 6.87
C SER A 367 -22.94 0.22 7.01
N ASP A 368 -23.10 0.69 8.24
CA ASP A 368 -23.82 1.92 8.55
C ASP A 368 -22.83 3.08 8.73
N MET A 369 -21.83 2.91 9.61
CA MET A 369 -20.88 3.97 9.94
C MET A 369 -19.98 4.34 8.76
N ILE A 370 -19.63 3.37 7.90
CA ILE A 370 -18.73 3.64 6.76
C ILE A 370 -19.32 4.65 5.77
N GLN A 371 -20.66 4.75 5.68
CA GLN A 371 -21.34 5.71 4.82
C GLN A 371 -21.07 7.15 5.27
N ASP A 372 -21.11 7.42 6.57
CA ASP A 372 -20.78 8.74 7.13
C ASP A 372 -19.29 9.06 7.00
N VAL A 373 -18.43 8.06 7.23
CA VAL A 373 -16.98 8.18 7.06
C VAL A 373 -16.64 8.57 5.63
N GLN A 374 -17.14 7.82 4.64
CA GLN A 374 -16.88 8.09 3.22
C GLN A 374 -17.46 9.42 2.75
N LYS A 375 -18.59 9.86 3.31
CA LYS A 375 -19.14 11.20 3.02
C LYS A 375 -18.15 12.30 3.41
N VAL A 376 -17.55 12.22 4.60
CA VAL A 376 -16.56 13.21 5.06
C VAL A 376 -15.23 13.06 4.33
N GLN A 377 -14.78 11.83 4.08
CA GLN A 377 -13.59 11.52 3.27
C GLN A 377 -13.67 12.18 1.89
N ARG A 378 -14.75 11.91 1.15
CA ARG A 378 -14.97 12.45 -0.21
C ARG A 378 -15.12 13.97 -0.22
N ASP A 379 -15.74 14.56 0.81
CA ASP A 379 -15.83 16.02 0.96
C ASP A 379 -14.44 16.67 1.15
N ILE A 380 -13.54 16.03 1.89
CA ILE A 380 -12.19 16.55 2.11
C ILE A 380 -11.33 16.35 0.84
N GLU A 381 -11.28 15.13 0.31
CA GLU A 381 -10.47 14.80 -0.88
C GLU A 381 -10.94 15.59 -2.11
N GLY A 382 -12.26 15.70 -2.31
CA GLY A 382 -12.84 16.47 -3.41
C GLY A 382 -12.46 17.95 -3.36
N ARG A 383 -12.33 18.54 -2.17
CA ARG A 383 -11.83 19.93 -2.02
C ARG A 383 -10.37 20.05 -2.43
N PHE A 384 -9.52 19.10 -2.04
CA PHE A 384 -8.10 19.10 -2.44
C PHE A 384 -7.95 19.01 -3.96
N LEU A 385 -8.68 18.10 -4.60
CA LEU A 385 -8.68 17.93 -6.05
C LEU A 385 -9.19 19.19 -6.78
N ALA A 386 -10.27 19.79 -6.28
CA ALA A 386 -10.84 21.00 -6.88
C ALA A 386 -9.92 22.23 -6.76
N ASP A 387 -9.24 22.40 -5.62
CA ASP A 387 -8.39 23.55 -5.36
C ASP A 387 -6.99 23.43 -5.98
N GLN A 388 -6.54 22.22 -6.31
CA GLN A 388 -5.16 21.91 -6.74
C GLN A 388 -4.61 22.89 -7.79
N LYS A 389 -5.33 23.04 -8.91
CA LYS A 389 -4.90 23.89 -10.03
C LYS A 389 -4.68 25.35 -9.59
N LYS A 390 -5.54 25.87 -8.71
CA LYS A 390 -5.45 27.26 -8.22
C LYS A 390 -4.25 27.43 -7.29
N ILE A 391 -3.99 26.46 -6.41
CA ILE A 391 -2.82 26.44 -5.53
C ILE A 391 -1.54 26.45 -6.37
N GLU A 392 -1.47 25.59 -7.39
CA GLU A 392 -0.27 25.45 -8.22
C GLU A 392 -0.03 26.64 -9.14
N GLN A 393 -1.07 27.26 -9.68
CA GLN A 393 -0.93 28.51 -10.42
C GLN A 393 -0.31 29.62 -9.57
N LYS A 394 -0.73 29.73 -8.30
CA LYS A 394 -0.14 30.68 -7.36
C LYS A 394 1.31 30.32 -7.03
N ALA A 395 1.60 29.04 -6.80
CA ALA A 395 2.96 28.55 -6.57
C ALA A 395 3.88 28.86 -7.77
N LEU A 396 3.39 28.69 -9.00
CA LEU A 396 4.14 28.97 -10.22
C LEU A 396 4.47 30.47 -10.37
N VAL A 397 3.54 31.36 -10.03
CA VAL A 397 3.78 32.81 -10.02
C VAL A 397 4.87 33.16 -9.00
N LEU A 398 4.87 32.55 -7.83
CA LEU A 398 5.89 32.75 -6.79
C LEU A 398 7.25 32.15 -7.20
N TYR A 399 7.24 30.96 -7.81
CA TYR A 399 8.45 30.29 -8.30
C TYR A 399 9.22 31.14 -9.31
N ASN A 400 8.51 31.81 -10.22
CA ASN A 400 9.10 32.71 -11.21
C ASN A 400 9.73 33.96 -10.60
N GLN A 401 9.42 34.29 -9.34
CA GLN A 401 10.08 35.36 -8.59
C GLN A 401 11.29 34.82 -7.83
N ALA A 402 11.10 33.73 -7.07
CA ALA A 402 12.16 32.96 -6.42
C ALA A 402 11.64 31.57 -6.06
N SER A 403 12.43 30.52 -6.30
CA SER A 403 12.02 29.13 -6.02
C SER A 403 11.57 28.92 -4.57
N GLN A 404 12.25 29.54 -3.61
CA GLN A 404 11.93 29.43 -2.18
C GLN A 404 10.52 29.96 -1.85
N LEU A 405 10.03 30.99 -2.55
CA LEU A 405 8.68 31.52 -2.30
C LEU A 405 7.58 30.50 -2.63
N ALA A 406 7.81 29.65 -3.64
CA ALA A 406 6.90 28.56 -3.95
C ALA A 406 6.98 27.45 -2.88
N VAL A 407 8.19 27.13 -2.42
CA VAL A 407 8.41 26.14 -1.34
C VAL A 407 7.71 26.57 -0.05
N ASP A 408 7.89 27.82 0.38
CA ASP A 408 7.27 28.37 1.59
C ASP A 408 5.74 28.32 1.49
N TYR A 409 5.20 28.74 0.34
CA TYR A 409 3.76 28.74 0.08
C TYR A 409 3.15 27.33 0.09
N LEU A 410 3.80 26.37 -0.57
CA LEU A 410 3.34 24.98 -0.61
C LEU A 410 3.51 24.28 0.74
N THR A 411 4.56 24.60 1.49
CA THR A 411 4.76 24.13 2.86
C THR A 411 3.63 24.59 3.76
N ASP A 412 3.32 25.89 3.77
CA ASP A 412 2.22 26.43 4.58
C ASP A 412 0.87 25.85 4.18
N TYR A 413 0.66 25.62 2.87
CA TYR A 413 -0.53 24.96 2.37
C TYR A 413 -0.65 23.52 2.90
N SER A 414 0.34 22.65 2.68
CA SER A 414 0.32 21.24 3.10
C SER A 414 0.24 21.08 4.62
N VAL A 415 0.99 21.87 5.39
CA VAL A 415 0.93 21.88 6.86
C VAL A 415 -0.47 22.23 7.35
N ARG A 416 -1.08 23.29 6.79
CA ARG A 416 -2.40 23.74 7.22
C ARG A 416 -3.47 22.69 6.93
N ILE A 417 -3.56 22.20 5.69
CA ILE A 417 -4.60 21.21 5.33
C ILE A 417 -4.40 19.87 6.05
N GLY A 418 -3.15 19.48 6.35
CA GLY A 418 -2.87 18.25 7.10
C GLY A 418 -3.43 18.32 8.52
N ASN A 419 -3.13 19.41 9.23
CA ASN A 419 -3.65 19.63 10.58
C ASN A 419 -5.18 19.84 10.60
N GLU A 420 -5.73 20.59 9.64
CA GLU A 420 -7.19 20.78 9.49
C GLU A 420 -7.92 19.45 9.23
N THR A 421 -7.32 18.56 8.43
CA THR A 421 -7.88 17.23 8.15
C THR A 421 -7.97 16.40 9.41
N VAL A 422 -6.89 16.32 10.20
CA VAL A 422 -6.89 15.55 11.46
C VAL A 422 -7.90 16.12 12.46
N ALA A 423 -8.00 17.45 12.56
CA ALA A 423 -9.02 18.09 13.39
C ALA A 423 -10.44 17.73 12.94
N ARG A 424 -10.70 17.73 11.62
CA ARG A 424 -12.00 17.35 11.04
C ARG A 424 -12.30 15.86 11.28
N TRP A 425 -11.29 15.00 11.16
CA TRP A 425 -11.39 13.56 11.37
C TRP A 425 -11.70 13.21 12.83
N LYS A 426 -11.08 13.91 13.79
CA LYS A 426 -11.43 13.82 15.20
C LYS A 426 -12.90 14.14 15.45
N LYS A 427 -13.42 15.20 14.83
CA LYS A 427 -14.86 15.55 14.92
C LYS A 427 -15.77 14.52 14.28
N LEU A 428 -15.33 13.82 13.23
CA LEU A 428 -16.04 12.68 12.69
C LEU A 428 -16.13 11.54 13.73
N GLY A 429 -15.02 11.21 14.40
CA GLY A 429 -15.04 10.21 15.48
C GLY A 429 -16.03 10.55 16.60
N GLU A 430 -16.01 11.80 17.08
CA GLU A 430 -16.99 12.30 18.07
C GLU A 430 -18.44 12.16 17.57
N PHE A 431 -18.68 12.49 16.30
CA PHE A 431 -20.00 12.36 15.68
C PHE A 431 -20.48 10.92 15.57
N LEU A 432 -19.61 9.99 15.16
CA LEU A 432 -19.96 8.57 15.04
C LEU A 432 -20.39 7.99 16.39
N ILE A 433 -19.66 8.31 17.46
CA ILE A 433 -20.06 7.90 18.82
C ILE A 433 -21.44 8.46 19.16
N TYR A 434 -21.66 9.76 18.94
CA TYR A 434 -22.95 10.39 19.22
C TYR A 434 -24.09 9.73 18.43
N LYS A 435 -23.90 9.47 17.14
CA LYS A 435 -24.94 8.96 16.25
C LYS A 435 -25.28 7.49 16.51
N TYR A 436 -24.28 6.68 16.87
CA TYR A 436 -24.38 5.22 16.94
C TYR A 436 -24.27 4.62 18.36
N LEU A 437 -24.39 5.47 19.39
CA LEU A 437 -24.22 5.10 20.80
C LEU A 437 -25.10 3.91 21.21
N ASP A 438 -24.50 2.93 21.88
CA ASP A 438 -25.16 1.74 22.46
C ASP A 438 -25.96 0.90 21.45
N GLY A 439 -25.57 0.93 20.17
CA GLY A 439 -26.26 0.21 19.10
C GLY A 439 -27.51 0.91 18.55
N ASN A 440 -27.87 2.06 19.11
CA ASN A 440 -28.92 2.91 18.59
C ASN A 440 -28.45 3.68 17.35
N VAL A 441 -29.38 4.26 16.59
CA VAL A 441 -29.06 5.15 15.48
C VAL A 441 -29.87 6.43 15.60
N LYS A 442 -29.21 7.57 15.63
CA LYS A 442 -29.88 8.87 15.55
C LYS A 442 -30.12 9.26 14.09
N ASP A 443 -31.36 9.64 13.77
CA ASP A 443 -31.72 10.18 12.45
C ASP A 443 -31.22 11.62 12.27
N GLU A 444 -31.50 12.23 11.12
CA GLU A 444 -31.07 13.60 10.79
C GLU A 444 -31.67 14.67 11.72
N LEU A 445 -32.79 14.36 12.39
CA LEU A 445 -33.45 15.24 13.36
C LEU A 445 -32.97 14.97 14.80
N GLY A 446 -32.10 13.98 15.00
CA GLY A 446 -31.58 13.57 16.30
C GLY A 446 -32.48 12.60 17.07
N ASN A 447 -33.56 12.08 16.45
CA ASN A 447 -34.42 11.11 17.10
C ASN A 447 -33.70 9.77 17.21
N VAL A 448 -33.81 9.12 18.36
CA VAL A 448 -33.21 7.82 18.62
C VAL A 448 -34.08 6.72 17.99
N THR A 449 -33.45 5.88 17.18
CA THR A 449 -34.03 4.64 16.66
C THR A 449 -33.27 3.44 17.24
N HIS A 450 -33.97 2.30 17.36
CA HIS A 450 -33.44 1.04 17.88
C HIS A 450 -33.42 -0.03 16.78
N PRO A 451 -32.60 0.13 15.72
CA PRO A 451 -32.59 -0.83 14.65
C PRO A 451 -32.05 -2.17 15.15
N GLY A 452 -32.83 -3.23 14.95
CA GLY A 452 -32.38 -4.59 15.17
C GLY A 452 -31.33 -5.03 14.14
N TYR A 453 -30.85 -6.26 14.28
CA TYR A 453 -30.00 -6.88 13.27
C TYR A 453 -30.77 -7.13 11.96
N PRO A 454 -30.06 -7.30 10.82
CA PRO A 454 -30.70 -7.68 9.58
C PRO A 454 -31.49 -8.99 9.72
N PRO A 455 -32.66 -9.15 9.07
CA PRO A 455 -33.48 -10.36 9.17
C PRO A 455 -32.72 -11.67 8.88
N ALA A 456 -31.80 -11.66 7.91
CA ALA A 456 -30.96 -12.80 7.59
C ALA A 456 -30.05 -13.22 8.76
N TRP A 457 -29.58 -12.27 9.56
CA TRP A 457 -28.78 -12.55 10.75
C TRP A 457 -29.62 -13.21 11.85
N TYR A 458 -30.86 -12.74 12.06
CA TYR A 458 -31.77 -13.40 12.98
C TYR A 458 -32.13 -14.83 12.54
N GLN A 459 -32.29 -15.08 11.24
CA GLN A 459 -32.47 -16.44 10.71
C GLN A 459 -31.26 -17.34 10.98
N HIS A 460 -30.04 -16.80 10.82
CA HIS A 460 -28.81 -17.52 11.15
C HIS A 460 -28.75 -17.87 12.64
N VAL A 461 -29.01 -16.90 13.52
CA VAL A 461 -29.08 -17.11 14.98
C VAL A 461 -30.09 -18.21 15.33
N VAL A 462 -31.33 -18.13 14.83
CA VAL A 462 -32.36 -19.17 15.06
C VAL A 462 -31.91 -20.52 14.49
N GLY A 463 -31.27 -20.53 13.33
CA GLY A 463 -30.74 -21.73 12.70
C GLY A 463 -29.72 -22.47 13.57
N GLU A 464 -28.84 -21.74 14.26
CA GLU A 464 -27.83 -22.30 15.15
C GLU A 464 -28.40 -22.64 16.53
N THR A 465 -29.18 -21.74 17.12
CA THR A 465 -29.63 -21.87 18.53
C THR A 465 -30.93 -22.64 18.71
N LYS A 466 -31.64 -22.95 17.62
CA LYS A 466 -32.94 -23.63 17.62
C LYS A 466 -33.94 -22.92 18.54
N ASP A 467 -34.60 -23.64 19.44
CA ASP A 467 -35.62 -23.10 20.36
C ASP A 467 -35.05 -22.28 21.54
N HIS A 468 -33.73 -22.11 21.67
CA HIS A 468 -33.13 -21.43 22.84
C HIS A 468 -33.68 -20.00 23.05
N PHE A 469 -33.81 -19.22 21.97
CA PHE A 469 -34.35 -17.85 22.01
C PHE A 469 -35.84 -17.76 21.69
N ARG A 470 -36.53 -18.90 21.60
CA ARG A 470 -37.96 -18.90 21.32
C ARG A 470 -38.73 -18.43 22.55
N MET A 471 -39.43 -17.30 22.42
CA MET A 471 -40.37 -16.84 23.44
C MET A 471 -41.46 -17.89 23.66
N LYS A 472 -41.72 -18.23 24.92
CA LYS A 472 -42.78 -19.17 25.34
C LYS A 472 -43.89 -18.35 25.98
N LYS A 473 -45.13 -18.55 25.52
CA LYS A 473 -46.29 -17.95 26.16
C LYS A 473 -46.49 -18.57 27.54
N LEU A 474 -46.55 -17.74 28.58
CA LEU A 474 -46.84 -18.19 29.94
C LEU A 474 -48.36 -18.33 30.15
N GLU A 475 -48.75 -19.23 31.03
CA GLU A 475 -50.16 -19.40 31.39
C GLU A 475 -50.68 -18.12 32.06
N GLY A 476 -51.78 -17.57 31.53
CA GLY A 476 -52.35 -16.29 31.98
C GLY A 476 -51.73 -15.03 31.35
N GLU A 477 -50.78 -15.16 30.41
CA GLU A 477 -50.17 -14.01 29.73
C GLU A 477 -51.15 -13.39 28.69
N GLU A 478 -51.70 -12.22 29.04
CA GLU A 478 -52.54 -11.40 28.15
C GLU A 478 -51.69 -10.45 27.31
N GLY A 479 -51.48 -10.82 26.04
CA GLY A 479 -50.79 -10.00 25.04
C GLY A 479 -49.25 -10.05 25.13
N SER A 480 -48.58 -9.89 23.99
CA SER A 480 -47.13 -9.74 23.91
C SER A 480 -46.75 -8.26 23.96
N HIS A 481 -45.90 -7.87 24.91
CA HIS A 481 -45.23 -6.57 24.88
C HIS A 481 -44.20 -6.48 23.76
#